data_AF-A0A660PH87-F1
#
_entry.id   AF-A0A660PH87-F1
#
_cell.length_a   1.000
_cell.length_b   1.000
_cell.length_c   1.000
_cell.angle_alpha   90.00
_cell.angle_beta   90.00
_cell.angle_gamma   90.00
#
_symmetry.space_group_name_H-M   'P 1'
#
loop_
_entity.id
_entity.type
_entity.pdbx_description
1 polymer ?
#
loop_
_entity_poly.entity_id
_entity_poly.type
_entity_poly.pdbx_seq_one_letter_code
_entity_poly.pdbx_strand_id
1 'polypeptide(L)'
;MKKLFLLMLLTGILFSCNQSPKEVVKKEIKKIIMKDDDGTAYEMIADTVKYLIPLDKDSITDAPPFFVGFDKEKFISQLVDSVLSGKVKAYDYFDNSEMTISQIRQQMGLNVDTTFIEDPETGEMQKKVITTEFNPDDVRELYVYERWFYSPEKVRFKTEIIGFAPVRFTIKDDQPDGEVTKIILFTIFQIKK
;
A
#
# COMPACT_ATOMS: atom_id res chain seq x y z
N MET A 1 39.35 -78.72 -11.42
CA MET A 1 39.01 -78.75 -12.85
C MET A 1 37.81 -77.83 -13.10
N LYS A 2 37.95 -76.92 -14.08
CA LYS A 2 36.94 -76.04 -14.71
C LYS A 2 36.31 -74.95 -13.80
N LYS A 3 36.16 -73.69 -14.19
CA LYS A 3 36.62 -72.91 -15.35
C LYS A 3 36.50 -71.42 -14.95
N LEU A 4 37.51 -70.67 -15.34
CA LEU A 4 37.62 -69.22 -15.46
C LEU A 4 36.43 -68.60 -16.24
N PHE A 5 35.90 -67.44 -15.81
CA PHE A 5 35.71 -66.28 -16.70
C PHE A 5 35.51 -64.96 -15.92
N LEU A 6 36.23 -63.95 -16.42
CA LEU A 6 36.39 -62.55 -16.00
C LEU A 6 35.32 -61.66 -16.70
N LEU A 7 35.25 -60.37 -16.30
CA LEU A 7 34.57 -59.20 -16.90
C LEU A 7 33.11 -58.96 -16.41
N MET A 8 32.64 -57.76 -16.09
CA MET A 8 33.17 -56.39 -16.27
C MET A 8 32.42 -55.39 -15.36
N LEU A 9 33.03 -54.21 -15.21
CA LEU A 9 32.68 -53.01 -14.45
C LEU A 9 31.25 -52.43 -14.58
N LEU A 10 30.97 -51.56 -13.60
CA LEU A 10 30.18 -50.32 -13.62
C LEU A 10 28.66 -50.43 -13.37
N THR A 11 28.23 -50.06 -12.17
CA THR A 11 26.96 -49.38 -11.84
C THR A 11 27.10 -48.95 -10.38
N GLY A 12 27.43 -47.70 -10.09
CA GLY A 12 26.45 -46.62 -10.05
C GLY A 12 26.28 -46.21 -8.59
N ILE A 13 27.15 -45.32 -8.09
CA ILE A 13 26.92 -44.60 -6.84
C ILE A 13 25.76 -43.66 -7.11
N LEU A 14 24.52 -44.13 -6.90
CA LEU A 14 23.39 -43.24 -6.78
C LEU A 14 23.51 -42.56 -5.42
N PHE A 15 23.90 -41.29 -5.50
CA PHE A 15 23.73 -40.31 -4.44
C PHE A 15 22.36 -40.51 -3.78
N SER A 16 22.40 -40.93 -2.52
CA SER A 16 21.29 -40.75 -1.60
C SER A 16 21.10 -39.25 -1.40
N CYS A 17 20.26 -38.65 -2.25
CA CYS A 17 19.67 -37.35 -1.97
C CYS A 17 18.27 -37.60 -1.39
N ASN A 18 18.25 -38.16 -0.18
CA ASN A 18 17.06 -38.22 0.65
C ASN A 18 16.85 -36.82 1.26
N GLN A 19 16.34 -35.89 0.46
CA GLN A 19 15.71 -34.68 1.00
C GLN A 19 14.20 -34.89 0.99
N SER A 20 13.69 -34.84 2.21
CA SER A 20 12.35 -35.13 2.69
C SER A 20 11.20 -34.60 1.82
N PRO A 21 10.02 -35.24 1.86
CA PRO A 21 8.79 -34.62 1.39
C PRO A 21 8.66 -33.24 2.03
N LYS A 22 8.45 -32.20 1.21
CA LYS A 22 8.00 -30.91 1.71
C LYS A 22 6.68 -31.16 2.42
N GLU A 23 6.75 -31.36 3.73
CA GLU A 23 5.63 -31.21 4.62
C GLU A 23 5.23 -29.75 4.48
N VAL A 24 4.33 -29.50 3.53
CA VAL A 24 3.57 -28.26 3.47
C VAL A 24 2.91 -28.22 4.83
N VAL A 25 3.47 -27.40 5.72
CA VAL A 25 2.84 -27.02 6.97
C VAL A 25 1.48 -26.48 6.54
N LYS A 26 0.45 -27.33 6.57
CA LYS A 26 -0.95 -26.93 6.59
C LYS A 26 -1.11 -26.21 7.91
N LYS A 27 -0.63 -24.97 7.96
CA LYS A 27 -1.10 -23.99 8.91
C LYS A 27 -2.60 -24.02 8.68
N GLU A 28 -3.34 -24.54 9.65
CA GLU A 28 -4.79 -24.53 9.61
C GLU A 28 -5.19 -23.11 9.27
N ILE A 29 -5.62 -22.88 8.02
CA ILE A 29 -6.17 -21.60 7.63
C ILE A 29 -7.46 -21.57 8.44
N LYS A 30 -7.42 -20.88 9.58
CA LYS A 30 -8.60 -20.65 10.41
C LYS A 30 -9.61 -20.03 9.47
N LYS A 31 -10.63 -20.80 9.12
CA LYS A 31 -11.63 -20.40 8.14
C LYS A 31 -12.38 -19.23 8.74
N ILE A 32 -12.03 -18.02 8.32
CA ILE A 32 -12.73 -16.83 8.75
C ILE A 32 -14.04 -16.82 7.98
N ILE A 33 -15.13 -16.97 8.73
CA ILE A 33 -16.49 -16.98 8.20
C ILE A 33 -17.13 -15.65 8.56
N MET A 34 -17.45 -14.87 7.55
CA MET A 34 -18.34 -13.72 7.69
C MET A 34 -19.76 -14.20 7.46
N LYS A 35 -20.72 -13.67 8.22
CA LYS A 35 -22.15 -13.86 7.96
C LYS A 35 -22.78 -12.52 7.63
N ASP A 36 -23.56 -12.48 6.57
CA ASP A 36 -24.40 -11.33 6.24
C ASP A 36 -25.66 -11.31 7.11
N ASP A 37 -26.41 -10.20 7.06
CA ASP A 37 -27.64 -9.99 7.83
C ASP A 37 -28.72 -11.05 7.52
N ASP A 38 -28.69 -11.61 6.30
CA ASP A 38 -29.57 -12.70 5.87
C ASP A 38 -29.08 -14.09 6.32
N GLY A 39 -27.97 -14.16 7.05
CA GLY A 39 -27.35 -15.39 7.53
C GLY A 39 -26.43 -16.09 6.54
N THR A 40 -26.26 -15.57 5.32
CA THR A 40 -25.39 -16.17 4.29
C THR A 40 -23.95 -16.23 4.81
N ALA A 41 -23.35 -17.43 4.77
CA ALA A 41 -21.96 -17.64 5.14
C ALA A 41 -21.01 -17.36 3.97
N TYR A 42 -19.94 -16.64 4.25
CA TYR A 42 -18.88 -16.28 3.33
C TYR A 42 -17.54 -16.72 3.88
N GLU A 43 -16.75 -17.39 3.05
CA GLU A 43 -15.43 -17.88 3.37
C GLU A 43 -14.39 -16.89 2.85
N MET A 44 -13.43 -16.49 3.69
CA MET A 44 -12.33 -15.66 3.22
C MET A 44 -11.47 -16.45 2.22
N ILE A 45 -11.27 -15.88 1.04
CA ILE A 45 -10.44 -16.46 -0.02
C ILE A 45 -9.13 -15.69 -0.24
N ALA A 46 -9.09 -14.42 0.14
CA ALA A 46 -7.86 -13.63 0.19
C ALA A 46 -7.93 -12.62 1.34
N ASP A 47 -6.91 -12.60 2.19
CA ASP A 47 -6.85 -11.66 3.33
C ASP A 47 -6.51 -10.23 2.87
N THR A 48 -5.58 -10.12 1.92
CA THR A 48 -5.14 -8.84 1.36
C THR A 48 -4.97 -8.94 -0.14
N VAL A 49 -5.85 -8.27 -0.87
CA VAL A 49 -5.71 -7.92 -2.28
C VAL A 49 -5.35 -6.44 -2.33
N LYS A 50 -4.27 -6.10 -3.05
CA LYS A 50 -3.81 -4.72 -3.18
C LYS A 50 -3.77 -4.36 -4.66
N TYR A 51 -4.38 -3.24 -5.01
CA TYR A 51 -4.31 -2.67 -6.35
C TYR A 51 -4.24 -1.15 -6.28
N LEU A 52 -3.71 -0.57 -7.35
CA LEU A 52 -3.54 0.88 -7.49
C LEU A 52 -4.64 1.40 -8.40
N ILE A 53 -5.32 2.46 -7.97
CA ILE A 53 -6.29 3.17 -8.79
C ILE A 53 -5.76 4.57 -9.15
N PRO A 54 -5.89 5.00 -10.41
CA PRO A 54 -5.71 6.40 -10.76
C PRO A 54 -6.90 7.22 -10.26
N LEU A 55 -6.65 8.44 -9.78
CA LEU A 55 -7.66 9.38 -9.28
C LEU A 55 -7.85 10.61 -10.20
N ASP A 56 -7.02 10.75 -11.23
CA ASP A 56 -7.08 11.89 -12.15
C ASP A 56 -8.29 11.81 -13.08
N LYS A 57 -8.94 12.96 -13.33
CA LYS A 57 -10.19 13.06 -14.11
C LYS A 57 -10.08 12.48 -15.52
N ASP A 58 -8.90 12.62 -16.14
CA ASP A 58 -8.63 12.14 -17.50
C ASP A 58 -8.34 10.64 -17.57
N SER A 59 -8.10 10.00 -16.41
CA SER A 59 -7.89 8.55 -16.28
C SER A 59 -9.17 7.79 -15.89
N ILE A 60 -10.30 8.49 -15.75
CA ILE A 60 -11.57 7.94 -15.25
C ILE A 60 -12.20 6.91 -16.22
N THR A 61 -11.76 6.81 -17.48
CA THR A 61 -12.25 5.76 -18.38
C THR A 61 -11.95 4.35 -17.87
N ASP A 62 -10.89 4.19 -17.07
CA ASP A 62 -10.49 2.92 -16.46
C ASP A 62 -10.78 2.85 -14.96
N ALA A 63 -11.35 3.92 -14.38
CA ALA A 63 -11.73 3.92 -12.97
C ALA A 63 -12.95 3.00 -12.76
N PRO A 64 -12.98 2.22 -11.67
CA PRO A 64 -14.14 1.38 -11.39
C PRO A 64 -15.43 2.22 -11.35
N PRO A 65 -16.60 1.71 -11.81
CA PRO A 65 -17.83 2.50 -11.91
C PRO A 65 -18.27 3.19 -10.62
N PHE A 66 -17.88 2.64 -9.46
CA PHE A 66 -18.16 3.23 -8.15
C PHE A 66 -17.32 4.48 -7.82
N PHE A 67 -16.32 4.82 -8.65
CA PHE A 67 -15.56 6.08 -8.59
C PHE A 67 -16.17 7.21 -9.43
N VAL A 68 -17.24 6.95 -10.19
CA VAL A 68 -17.93 8.01 -10.94
C VAL A 68 -18.55 9.02 -9.97
N GLY A 69 -18.19 10.30 -10.10
CA GLY A 69 -18.63 11.36 -9.19
C GLY A 69 -17.88 11.40 -7.85
N PHE A 70 -16.77 10.68 -7.74
CA PHE A 70 -15.91 10.70 -6.57
C PHE A 70 -15.26 12.07 -6.38
N ASP A 71 -15.51 12.69 -5.23
CA ASP A 71 -14.87 13.93 -4.80
C ASP A 71 -13.48 13.62 -4.21
N LYS A 72 -12.48 13.55 -5.10
CA LYS A 72 -11.09 13.22 -4.80
C LYS A 72 -10.53 14.12 -3.69
N GLU A 73 -10.62 15.43 -3.88
CA GLU A 73 -10.04 16.43 -2.97
C GLU A 73 -10.62 16.25 -1.58
N LYS A 74 -11.94 16.18 -1.46
CA LYS A 74 -12.61 15.99 -0.17
C LYS A 74 -12.23 14.68 0.51
N PHE A 75 -12.17 13.58 -0.24
CA PHE A 75 -11.78 12.28 0.32
C PHE A 75 -10.33 12.30 0.84
N ILE A 76 -9.39 12.83 0.05
CA ILE A 76 -7.98 12.90 0.44
C ILE A 76 -7.79 13.83 1.63
N SER A 77 -8.45 14.99 1.66
CA SER A 77 -8.43 15.89 2.82
C SER A 77 -8.94 15.19 4.08
N GLN A 78 -10.10 14.50 4.01
CA GLN A 78 -10.64 13.78 5.17
C GLN A 78 -9.72 12.66 5.68
N LEU A 79 -9.05 11.97 4.77
CA LEU A 79 -8.10 10.92 5.08
C LEU A 79 -6.88 11.49 5.81
N VAL A 80 -6.29 12.54 5.25
CA VAL A 80 -5.15 13.26 5.84
C VAL A 80 -5.52 13.85 7.19
N ASP A 81 -6.66 14.53 7.32
CA ASP A 81 -7.14 15.12 8.57
C ASP A 81 -7.34 14.06 9.66
N SER A 82 -7.88 12.89 9.30
CA SER A 82 -8.06 11.77 10.23
C SER A 82 -6.73 11.23 10.77
N VAL A 83 -5.70 11.25 9.95
CA VAL A 83 -4.35 10.84 10.35
C VAL A 83 -3.66 11.94 11.18
N LEU A 84 -3.68 13.19 10.71
CA LEU A 84 -3.04 14.32 11.39
C LEU A 84 -3.69 14.65 12.75
N SER A 85 -4.99 14.40 12.91
CA SER A 85 -5.70 14.52 14.19
C SER A 85 -5.43 13.34 15.14
N GLY A 86 -4.77 12.28 14.68
CA GLY A 86 -4.54 11.06 15.46
C GLY A 86 -5.77 10.16 15.61
N LYS A 87 -6.88 10.46 14.92
CA LYS A 87 -8.08 9.61 14.90
C LYS A 87 -7.79 8.24 14.29
N VAL A 88 -6.90 8.19 13.31
CA VAL A 88 -6.47 6.96 12.62
C VAL A 88 -4.96 6.86 12.70
N LYS A 89 -4.45 5.67 13.04
CA LYS A 89 -3.02 5.36 12.98
C LYS A 89 -2.60 5.16 11.53
N ALA A 90 -1.46 5.73 11.17
CA ALA A 90 -0.83 5.60 9.88
C ALA A 90 0.47 4.80 10.00
N TYR A 91 0.80 4.06 8.95
CA TYR A 91 1.94 3.16 8.89
C TYR A 91 2.77 3.46 7.65
N ASP A 92 4.07 3.24 7.73
CA ASP A 92 4.94 3.32 6.58
C ASP A 92 4.57 2.23 5.58
N TYR A 93 4.54 2.56 4.29
CA TYR A 93 4.10 1.65 3.25
C TYR A 93 5.03 0.46 3.03
N PHE A 94 6.34 0.62 3.27
CA PHE A 94 7.35 -0.38 2.94
C PHE A 94 7.56 -1.37 4.09
N ASP A 95 7.62 -0.88 5.33
CA ASP A 95 7.93 -1.71 6.49
C ASP A 95 6.76 -1.90 7.47
N ASN A 96 5.62 -1.22 7.26
CA ASN A 96 4.44 -1.24 8.13
C ASN A 96 4.71 -0.77 9.57
N SER A 97 5.79 -0.03 9.82
CA SER A 97 6.04 0.62 11.11
C SER A 97 5.06 1.77 11.33
N GLU A 98 4.61 1.98 12.57
CA GLU A 98 3.72 3.09 12.89
C GLU A 98 4.47 4.42 12.71
N MET A 99 3.88 5.33 11.93
CA MET A 99 4.48 6.64 11.66
C MET A 99 4.04 7.67 12.70
N THR A 100 4.97 8.52 13.10
CA THR A 100 4.66 9.73 13.87
C THR A 100 4.05 10.80 12.96
N ILE A 101 3.27 11.72 13.55
CA ILE A 101 2.71 12.87 12.82
C ILE A 101 3.81 13.70 12.14
N SER A 102 4.99 13.82 12.75
CA SER A 102 6.11 14.54 12.15
C SER A 102 6.62 13.88 10.87
N GLN A 103 6.74 12.55 10.86
CA GLN A 103 7.17 11.80 9.66
C GLN A 103 6.12 11.92 8.54
N ILE A 104 4.85 11.88 8.90
CA ILE A 104 3.74 12.04 7.95
C ILE A 104 3.76 13.43 7.32
N ARG A 105 3.92 14.48 8.13
CA ARG A 105 4.07 15.86 7.64
C ARG A 105 5.26 16.01 6.69
N GLN A 106 6.39 15.38 7.01
CA GLN A 106 7.57 15.38 6.15
C GLN A 106 7.29 14.71 4.80
N GLN A 107 6.64 13.54 4.77
CA GLN A 107 6.27 12.87 3.51
C GLN A 107 5.24 13.67 2.69
N MET A 108 4.37 14.43 3.37
CA MET A 108 3.47 15.38 2.72
C MET A 108 4.16 16.63 2.18
N GLY A 109 5.46 16.83 2.43
CA GLY A 109 6.22 18.01 2.03
C GLY A 109 5.92 19.26 2.87
N LEU A 110 5.31 19.09 4.04
CA LEU A 110 5.05 20.19 4.98
C LEU A 110 6.37 20.56 5.67
N ASN A 111 7.03 21.59 5.15
CA ASN A 111 8.24 22.16 5.73
C ASN A 111 7.95 23.56 6.25
N VAL A 112 8.56 23.90 7.39
CA VAL A 112 8.61 25.27 7.92
C VAL A 112 10.06 25.71 7.79
N ASP A 113 10.34 26.60 6.84
CA ASP A 113 11.68 27.17 6.66
C ASP A 113 11.68 28.65 7.03
N THR A 114 12.79 29.14 7.56
CA THR A 114 12.97 30.56 7.87
C THR A 114 14.01 31.13 6.92
N THR A 115 13.55 31.98 6.00
CA THR A 115 14.44 32.76 5.15
C THR A 115 14.59 34.19 5.66
N PHE A 116 15.67 34.86 5.30
CA PHE A 116 15.84 36.29 5.57
C PHE A 116 15.53 37.06 4.29
N ILE A 117 14.60 38.01 4.36
CA ILE A 117 14.25 38.91 3.26
C ILE A 117 14.66 40.32 3.65
N GLU A 118 15.32 41.01 2.74
CA GLU A 118 15.66 42.42 2.88
C GLU A 118 14.39 43.27 2.79
N ASP A 119 14.16 44.11 3.79
CA ASP A 119 13.09 45.09 3.78
C ASP A 119 13.42 46.21 2.78
N PRO A 120 12.59 46.42 1.74
CA PRO A 120 12.88 47.40 0.69
C PRO A 120 12.85 48.86 1.18
N GLU A 121 12.26 49.15 2.34
CA GLU A 121 12.23 50.52 2.91
C GLU A 121 13.41 50.79 3.84
N THR A 122 13.87 49.79 4.59
CA THR A 122 14.86 49.95 5.66
C THR A 122 16.23 49.33 5.37
N GLY A 123 16.31 48.41 4.40
CA GLY A 123 17.52 47.63 4.09
C GLY A 123 17.91 46.62 5.17
N GLU A 124 17.06 46.42 6.20
CA GLU A 124 17.32 45.45 7.25
C GLU A 124 16.85 44.04 6.84
N MET A 125 17.61 43.02 7.26
CA MET A 125 17.24 41.62 7.03
C MET A 125 16.16 41.17 8.01
N GLN A 126 14.93 41.01 7.52
CA GLN A 126 13.81 40.50 8.31
C GLN A 126 13.67 38.98 8.14
N LYS A 127 13.43 38.26 9.23
CA LYS A 127 13.09 36.83 9.18
C LYS A 127 11.67 36.64 8.65
N LYS A 128 11.53 35.88 7.56
CA LYS A 128 10.24 35.41 7.04
C LYS A 128 10.17 33.89 7.16
N VAL A 129 9.12 33.43 7.84
CA VAL A 129 8.79 32.00 7.92
C VAL A 129 7.96 31.63 6.69
N ILE A 130 8.46 30.72 5.85
CA ILE A 130 7.75 30.13 4.73
C ILE A 130 7.23 28.78 5.19
N THR A 131 5.91 28.58 5.08
CA THR A 131 5.26 27.30 5.36
C THR A 131 4.78 26.71 4.04
N THR A 132 5.26 25.52 3.70
CA THR A 132 4.73 24.76 2.56
C THR A 132 3.46 24.06 3.01
N GLU A 133 2.38 24.21 2.25
CA GLU A 133 1.11 23.54 2.49
C GLU A 133 0.96 22.28 1.63
N PHE A 134 0.22 21.30 2.14
CA PHE A 134 -0.10 20.09 1.40
C PHE A 134 -1.26 20.37 0.46
N ASN A 135 -1.05 20.09 -0.83
CA ASN A 135 -2.11 20.17 -1.83
C ASN A 135 -2.70 18.77 -2.09
N PRO A 136 -3.99 18.52 -1.76
CA PRO A 136 -4.66 17.26 -2.06
C PRO A 136 -4.64 16.88 -3.55
N ASP A 137 -4.55 17.87 -4.45
CA ASP A 137 -4.47 17.61 -5.89
C ASP A 137 -3.18 16.93 -6.34
N ASP A 138 -2.11 17.03 -5.55
CA ASP A 138 -0.87 16.32 -5.82
C ASP A 138 -1.05 14.81 -5.64
N VAL A 139 -2.11 14.35 -4.97
CA VAL A 139 -2.45 12.93 -4.85
C VAL A 139 -3.22 12.48 -6.08
N ARG A 140 -2.56 11.67 -6.91
CA ARG A 140 -3.09 11.23 -8.20
C ARG A 140 -3.37 9.74 -8.28
N GLU A 141 -2.84 8.94 -7.35
CA GLU A 141 -3.13 7.51 -7.27
C GLU A 141 -3.43 7.11 -5.81
N LEU A 142 -4.17 6.00 -5.65
CA LEU A 142 -4.51 5.43 -4.35
C LEU A 142 -4.31 3.92 -4.38
N TYR A 143 -3.50 3.38 -3.48
CA TYR A 143 -3.56 1.95 -3.21
C TYR A 143 -4.79 1.65 -2.40
N VAL A 144 -5.58 0.68 -2.86
CA VAL A 144 -6.73 0.13 -2.13
C VAL A 144 -6.37 -1.28 -1.67
N TYR A 145 -6.61 -1.54 -0.40
CA TYR A 145 -6.42 -2.84 0.22
C TYR A 145 -7.80 -3.43 0.48
N GLU A 146 -8.04 -4.62 -0.03
CA GLU A 146 -9.29 -5.33 0.12
C GLU A 146 -9.10 -6.72 0.69
N ARG A 147 -10.13 -7.19 1.37
CA ARG A 147 -10.29 -8.59 1.75
C ARG A 147 -11.42 -9.18 0.96
N TRP A 148 -11.20 -10.38 0.43
CA TRP A 148 -12.14 -11.04 -0.46
C TRP A 148 -12.74 -12.27 0.21
N PHE A 149 -14.06 -12.38 0.07
CA PHE A 149 -14.83 -13.50 0.55
C PHE A 149 -15.67 -14.10 -0.56
N TYR A 150 -15.93 -15.40 -0.47
CA TYR A 150 -16.74 -16.14 -1.41
C TYR A 150 -17.77 -17.00 -0.65
N SER A 151 -19.02 -16.93 -1.08
CA SER A 151 -20.07 -17.83 -0.61
C SER A 151 -20.34 -18.91 -1.67
N PRO A 152 -19.98 -20.18 -1.41
CA PRO A 152 -20.34 -21.28 -2.32
C PRO A 152 -21.84 -21.49 -2.44
N GLU A 153 -22.62 -21.21 -1.38
CA GLU A 153 -24.07 -21.39 -1.37
C GLU A 153 -24.78 -20.45 -2.35
N LYS A 154 -24.38 -19.17 -2.36
CA LYS A 154 -24.98 -18.14 -3.22
C LYS A 154 -24.20 -17.90 -4.52
N VAL A 155 -23.00 -18.47 -4.66
CA VAL A 155 -22.07 -18.20 -5.77
C VAL A 155 -21.81 -16.70 -5.91
N ARG A 156 -21.53 -16.03 -4.78
CA ARG A 156 -21.30 -14.58 -4.72
C ARG A 156 -19.96 -14.26 -4.08
N PHE A 157 -19.30 -13.24 -4.61
CA PHE A 157 -18.16 -12.60 -3.98
C PHE A 157 -18.60 -11.42 -3.12
N LYS A 158 -17.85 -11.17 -2.07
CA LYS A 158 -17.95 -9.93 -1.30
C LYS A 158 -16.55 -9.41 -1.03
N THR A 159 -16.37 -8.11 -1.22
CA THR A 159 -15.12 -7.42 -0.89
C THR A 159 -15.35 -6.49 0.29
N GLU A 160 -14.34 -6.38 1.13
CA GLU A 160 -14.28 -5.40 2.21
C GLU A 160 -13.01 -4.57 2.03
N ILE A 161 -13.15 -3.25 1.92
CA ILE A 161 -12.00 -2.36 1.91
C ILE A 161 -11.43 -2.32 3.33
N ILE A 162 -10.17 -2.74 3.47
CA ILE A 162 -9.47 -2.82 4.75
C ILE A 162 -8.40 -1.73 4.90
N GLY A 163 -8.09 -0.98 3.85
CA GLY A 163 -7.07 0.07 3.94
C GLY A 163 -6.85 0.88 2.67
N PHE A 164 -6.10 1.95 2.83
CA PHE A 164 -5.77 2.92 1.78
C PHE A 164 -4.33 3.40 1.93
N ALA A 165 -3.63 3.64 0.82
CA ALA A 165 -2.36 4.36 0.82
C ALA A 165 -2.29 5.40 -0.31
N PRO A 166 -2.39 6.71 -0.01
CA PRO A 166 -2.33 7.78 -1.01
C PRO A 166 -0.95 7.91 -1.65
N VAL A 167 -0.91 8.19 -2.94
CA VAL A 167 0.32 8.42 -3.71
C VAL A 167 0.34 9.84 -4.24
N ARG A 168 1.27 10.63 -3.71
CA ARG A 168 1.55 12.01 -4.11
C ARG A 168 2.56 12.04 -5.26
N PHE A 169 2.35 12.95 -6.19
CA PHE A 169 3.23 13.25 -7.30
C PHE A 169 3.86 14.62 -7.05
N THR A 170 5.18 14.68 -7.05
CA THR A 170 5.93 15.93 -6.88
C THR A 170 7.01 16.04 -7.94
N ILE A 171 7.38 17.25 -8.32
CA ILE A 171 8.53 17.49 -9.19
C ILE A 171 9.74 17.72 -8.29
N LYS A 172 10.86 17.08 -8.60
CA LYS A 172 12.10 17.28 -7.85
C LYS A 172 12.69 18.66 -8.19
N ASP A 173 13.10 19.41 -7.18
CA ASP A 173 13.84 20.68 -7.29
C ASP A 173 13.08 21.89 -7.89
N ASP A 174 11.74 21.88 -7.91
CA ASP A 174 10.89 22.96 -8.48
C ASP A 174 11.27 23.38 -9.91
N GLN A 175 12.01 22.53 -10.64
CA GLN A 175 12.38 22.78 -12.03
C GLN A 175 11.20 22.40 -12.93
N PRO A 176 10.77 23.27 -13.87
CA PRO A 176 9.62 23.02 -14.74
C PRO A 176 9.73 21.73 -15.59
N ASP A 177 10.95 21.26 -15.81
CA ASP A 177 11.34 20.06 -16.56
C ASP A 177 11.87 18.92 -15.67
N GLY A 178 11.71 19.05 -14.35
CA GLY A 178 12.17 18.06 -13.39
C GLY A 178 11.43 16.72 -13.49
N GLU A 179 12.10 15.65 -13.05
CA GLU A 179 11.51 14.31 -13.01
C GLU A 179 10.36 14.25 -11.99
N VAL A 180 9.22 13.74 -12.44
CA VAL A 180 8.06 13.48 -11.58
C VAL A 180 8.38 12.31 -10.66
N THR A 181 8.41 12.59 -9.36
CA THR A 181 8.62 11.60 -8.30
C THR A 181 7.30 11.22 -7.66
N LYS A 182 7.10 9.90 -7.45
CA LYS A 182 5.97 9.35 -6.70
C LYS A 182 6.37 9.13 -5.25
N ILE A 183 5.56 9.61 -4.32
CA ILE A 183 5.74 9.44 -2.88
C ILE A 183 4.46 8.82 -2.31
N ILE A 184 4.59 7.65 -1.68
CA ILE A 184 3.47 7.04 -0.94
C ILE A 184 3.47 7.65 0.45
N LEU A 185 2.38 8.32 0.82
CA LEU A 185 2.34 9.20 2.01
C LEU A 185 2.25 8.45 3.34
N PHE A 186 1.45 7.39 3.36
CA PHE A 186 1.23 6.50 4.50
C PHE A 186 0.22 5.43 4.09
N THR A 187 0.14 4.36 4.87
CA THR A 187 -0.91 3.36 4.79
C THR A 187 -1.80 3.46 6.02
N ILE A 188 -3.12 3.47 5.83
CA ILE A 188 -4.08 3.25 6.90
C ILE A 188 -4.72 1.88 6.76
N PHE A 189 -4.95 1.21 7.88
CA PHE A 189 -5.75 -0.01 7.93
C PHE A 189 -6.97 0.22 8.81
N GLN A 190 -8.17 -0.08 8.30
CA GLN A 190 -9.35 -0.26 9.13
C GLN A 190 -9.23 -1.60 9.86
N ILE A 191 -8.46 -1.62 10.94
CA ILE A 191 -8.49 -2.75 11.87
C ILE A 191 -9.81 -2.62 12.64
N LYS A 192 -10.86 -3.33 12.19
CA LYS A 192 -12.00 -3.61 13.05
C LYS A 192 -11.46 -4.33 14.28
N LYS A 193 -11.50 -3.66 15.43
CA LYS A 193 -11.29 -4.28 16.74
C LYS A 193 -12.47 -5.18 17.08
#